data_AF-A0AAW9N4X4-F1
#
_entry.id   AF-A0AAW9N4X4-F1
#
_cell.length_a   1.000
_cell.length_b   1.000
_cell.length_c   1.000
_cell.angle_alpha   90.00
_cell.angle_beta   90.00
_cell.angle_gamma   90.00
#
_symmetry.space_group_name_H-M   'P 1'
#
loop_
_entity.id
_entity.type
_entity.pdbx_description
1 polymer ?
#
loop_
_entity_poly.entity_id
_entity_poly.type
_entity_poly.pdbx_seq_one_letter_code
_entity_poly.pdbx_strand_id
1 'polypeptide(L)'
;METLNSKKNTNLSELDAYYHLCQSKQTLSVEMSLLLSVLKKSGILCGIITNGFTQQQQSKLDQLELDRFIEPRWQFISEKLGDAKPSVSCFRKVSKQLPEKITKIYYLGDSYQNDVIPSRLAGWCPIWLNHFVDDEAAEILQAKTDNEAATLILSQLLRSK
;
A
#
# COMPACT_ATOMS: atom_id res chain seq x y z
N MET A 1 -44.22 10.57 -1.61
CA MET A 1 -43.04 10.03 -0.87
C MET A 1 -41.81 10.00 -1.80
N GLU A 2 -41.37 11.15 -2.32
CA GLU A 2 -40.23 11.21 -3.26
C GLU A 2 -39.10 12.16 -2.82
N THR A 3 -39.29 12.95 -1.76
CA THR A 3 -38.36 14.00 -1.35
C THR A 3 -37.27 13.55 -0.35
N LEU A 4 -37.38 12.36 0.25
CA LEU A 4 -36.34 11.84 1.16
C LEU A 4 -35.20 11.10 0.46
N ASN A 5 -35.40 10.61 -0.77
CA ASN A 5 -34.40 9.80 -1.48
C ASN A 5 -33.36 10.64 -2.23
N SER A 6 -33.68 11.88 -2.63
CA SER A 6 -32.72 12.74 -3.34
C SER A 6 -31.67 13.36 -2.40
N LYS A 7 -32.05 13.80 -1.19
CA LYS A 7 -31.13 14.42 -0.22
C LYS A 7 -30.06 13.47 0.35
N LYS A 8 -30.36 12.16 0.45
CA LYS A 8 -29.39 11.15 0.92
C LYS A 8 -28.29 10.89 -0.12
N ASN A 9 -28.64 10.92 -1.40
CA ASN A 9 -27.70 10.69 -2.50
C ASN A 9 -26.73 11.87 -2.70
N THR A 10 -27.20 13.11 -2.54
CA THR A 10 -26.37 14.32 -2.69
C THR A 10 -25.25 14.38 -1.64
N ASN A 11 -25.55 14.02 -0.38
CA ASN A 11 -24.57 14.04 0.71
C ASN A 11 -23.45 13.00 0.50
N LEU A 12 -23.79 11.80 0.00
CA LEU A 12 -22.77 10.77 -0.26
C LEU A 12 -21.85 11.16 -1.42
N SER A 13 -22.37 11.73 -2.50
CA SER A 13 -21.54 12.21 -3.61
C SER A 13 -20.63 13.38 -3.23
N GLU A 14 -21.11 14.29 -2.37
CA GLU A 14 -20.31 15.39 -1.86
C GLU A 14 -19.20 14.89 -0.92
N LEU A 15 -19.50 13.90 -0.07
CA LEU A 15 -18.52 13.27 0.81
C LEU A 15 -17.45 12.50 0.02
N ASP A 16 -17.86 11.77 -1.02
CA ASP A 16 -16.95 11.06 -1.93
C ASP A 16 -16.03 12.05 -2.68
N ALA A 17 -16.61 13.12 -3.23
CA ALA A 17 -15.83 14.19 -3.88
C ALA A 17 -14.84 14.87 -2.92
N TYR A 18 -15.26 15.15 -1.68
CA TYR A 18 -14.38 15.72 -0.66
C TYR A 18 -13.26 14.77 -0.25
N TYR A 19 -13.56 13.48 -0.07
CA TYR A 19 -12.58 12.44 0.20
C TYR A 19 -11.54 12.35 -0.92
N HIS A 20 -11.98 12.34 -2.18
CA HIS A 20 -11.08 12.34 -3.34
C HIS A 20 -10.24 13.61 -3.44
N LEU A 21 -10.79 14.78 -3.13
CA LEU A 21 -10.04 16.04 -3.06
C LEU A 21 -8.97 16.02 -1.96
N CYS A 22 -9.26 15.44 -0.79
CA CYS A 22 -8.26 15.28 0.26
C CYS A 22 -7.15 14.32 -0.17
N GLN A 23 -7.50 13.21 -0.82
CA GLN A 23 -6.51 12.29 -1.38
C GLN A 23 -5.66 12.95 -2.47
N SER A 24 -6.25 13.81 -3.29
CA SER A 24 -5.54 14.50 -4.38
C SER A 24 -4.55 15.57 -3.90
N LYS A 25 -4.41 15.77 -2.58
CA LYS A 25 -3.43 16.66 -1.96
C LYS A 25 -2.33 15.90 -1.22
N GLN A 26 -2.41 14.57 -1.17
CA GLN A 26 -1.41 13.76 -0.52
C GLN A 26 -0.07 13.88 -1.27
N THR A 27 1.00 13.92 -0.49
CA THR A 27 2.37 13.93 -0.98
C THR A 27 3.11 12.74 -0.40
N LEU A 28 4.10 12.27 -1.14
CA LEU A 28 5.03 11.28 -0.61
C LEU A 28 5.93 11.97 0.41
N SER A 29 6.08 11.37 1.60
CA SER A 29 7.00 11.90 2.61
C SER A 29 8.45 11.84 2.13
N VAL A 30 9.29 12.68 2.73
CA VAL A 30 10.72 12.75 2.40
C VAL A 30 11.39 11.41 2.66
N GLU A 31 11.05 10.78 3.78
CA GLU A 31 11.55 9.49 4.22
C GLU A 31 11.21 8.38 3.22
N MET A 32 9.96 8.31 2.76
CA MET A 32 9.52 7.30 1.78
C MET A 32 10.15 7.53 0.41
N SER A 33 10.28 8.79 -0.02
CA SER A 33 10.98 9.15 -1.26
C SER A 33 12.45 8.74 -1.23
N LEU A 34 13.14 8.99 -0.11
CA LEU A 34 14.53 8.55 0.10
C LEU A 34 14.64 7.03 0.12
N LEU A 35 13.74 6.34 0.84
CA LEU A 35 13.71 4.88 0.89
C LEU A 35 13.58 4.29 -0.53
N LEU A 36 12.55 4.70 -1.28
CA LEU A 36 12.31 4.22 -2.65
C LEU A 36 13.50 4.52 -3.58
N SER A 37 14.13 5.69 -3.42
CA SER A 37 15.35 6.04 -4.16
C SER A 37 16.50 5.08 -3.88
N VAL A 38 16.74 4.74 -2.60
CA VAL A 38 17.80 3.83 -2.17
C VAL A 38 17.52 2.40 -2.65
N LEU A 39 16.28 1.93 -2.53
CA LEU A 39 15.88 0.60 -2.98
C LEU A 39 16.06 0.43 -4.49
N LYS A 40 15.62 1.42 -5.28
CA LYS A 40 15.82 1.42 -6.74
C LYS A 40 17.30 1.40 -7.12
N LYS A 41 18.13 2.26 -6.51
CA LYS A 41 19.59 2.28 -6.76
C LYS A 41 20.27 0.97 -6.39
N SER A 42 19.73 0.25 -5.40
CA SER A 42 20.25 -1.04 -4.94
C SER A 42 19.74 -2.23 -5.74
N GLY A 43 18.95 -2.00 -6.80
CA GLY A 43 18.39 -3.06 -7.63
C GLY A 43 17.31 -3.91 -6.94
N ILE A 44 16.69 -3.37 -5.87
CA ILE A 44 15.62 -4.05 -5.14
C ILE A 44 14.28 -3.74 -5.80
N LEU A 45 13.57 -4.80 -6.19
CA LEU A 45 12.25 -4.69 -6.79
C LEU A 45 11.26 -4.16 -5.75
N CYS A 46 10.59 -3.06 -6.09
CA CYS A 46 9.52 -2.48 -5.30
C CYS A 46 8.20 -2.57 -6.10
N GLY A 47 7.08 -2.73 -5.39
CA GLY A 47 5.75 -2.76 -5.97
C GLY A 47 4.73 -2.13 -5.02
N ILE A 48 3.54 -1.85 -5.53
CA ILE A 48 2.43 -1.26 -4.78
C ILE A 48 1.20 -2.15 -4.91
N ILE A 49 0.46 -2.33 -3.80
CA ILE A 49 -0.86 -2.95 -3.80
C ILE A 49 -1.86 -1.96 -3.20
N THR A 50 -2.82 -1.52 -4.01
CA THR A 50 -3.85 -0.56 -3.58
C THR A 50 -5.25 -1.04 -3.95
N ASN A 51 -6.21 -0.81 -3.05
CA ASN A 51 -7.62 -1.09 -3.32
C ASN A 51 -8.28 0.15 -3.91
N GLY A 52 -9.05 -0.02 -4.99
CA GLY A 52 -9.87 1.04 -5.57
C GLY A 52 -10.08 0.86 -7.06
N PHE A 53 -10.79 1.82 -7.65
CA PHE A 53 -10.99 1.90 -9.09
C PHE A 53 -9.70 2.32 -9.80
N THR A 54 -9.42 1.71 -10.95
CA THR A 54 -8.17 1.85 -11.69
C THR A 54 -7.90 3.30 -12.05
N GLN A 55 -8.90 4.03 -12.55
CA GLN A 55 -8.73 5.42 -12.93
C GLN A 55 -8.31 6.29 -11.73
N GLN A 56 -9.03 6.18 -10.62
CA GLN A 56 -8.78 7.00 -9.43
C GLN A 56 -7.43 6.67 -8.79
N GLN A 57 -7.11 5.38 -8.67
CA GLN A 57 -5.84 4.97 -8.09
C GLN A 57 -4.66 5.28 -9.00
N GLN A 58 -4.80 5.15 -10.32
CA GLN A 58 -3.75 5.57 -11.24
C GLN A 58 -3.47 7.07 -11.12
N SER A 59 -4.51 7.92 -11.10
CA SER A 59 -4.33 9.36 -10.90
C SER A 59 -3.59 9.69 -9.59
N LYS A 60 -3.85 8.93 -8.52
CA LYS A 60 -3.12 9.07 -7.25
C LYS A 60 -1.65 8.67 -7.38
N LEU A 61 -1.36 7.56 -8.06
CA LEU A 61 0.02 7.09 -8.28
C LEU A 61 0.82 8.08 -9.13
N ASP A 62 0.18 8.64 -10.16
CA ASP A 62 0.76 9.65 -11.05
C ASP A 62 1.07 10.95 -10.29
N GLN A 63 0.13 11.41 -9.46
CA GLN A 63 0.31 12.60 -8.61
C GLN A 63 1.47 12.43 -7.60
N LEU A 64 1.63 11.24 -7.04
CA LEU A 64 2.73 10.92 -6.13
C LEU A 64 4.06 10.67 -6.88
N GLU A 65 4.04 10.74 -8.22
CA GLU A 65 5.17 10.50 -9.12
C GLU A 65 5.84 9.14 -8.87
N LEU A 66 5.08 8.13 -8.48
CA LEU A 66 5.62 6.83 -8.04
C LEU A 66 6.27 6.04 -9.18
N ASP A 67 5.90 6.33 -10.43
CA ASP A 67 6.53 5.81 -11.64
C ASP A 67 8.05 6.08 -11.69
N ARG A 68 8.51 7.14 -11.02
CA ARG A 68 9.94 7.47 -10.91
C ARG A 68 10.70 6.40 -10.12
N PHE A 69 10.02 5.63 -9.29
CA PHE A 69 10.61 4.62 -8.40
C PHE A 69 10.19 3.20 -8.78
N ILE A 70 8.93 3.01 -9.15
CA ILE A 70 8.27 1.71 -9.31
C ILE A 70 7.69 1.64 -10.71
N GLU A 71 8.14 0.67 -11.52
CA GLU A 71 7.61 0.50 -12.87
C GLU A 71 6.09 0.21 -12.85
N PRO A 72 5.31 0.74 -13.80
CA PRO A 72 3.85 0.57 -13.81
C PRO A 72 3.36 -0.89 -13.76
N ARG A 73 4.16 -1.84 -14.28
CA ARG A 73 3.84 -3.28 -14.20
C ARG A 73 3.86 -3.86 -12.78
N TRP A 74 4.49 -3.17 -11.82
CA TRP A 74 4.54 -3.55 -10.40
C TRP A 74 3.56 -2.74 -9.54
N GLN A 75 2.63 -2.03 -10.18
CA GLN A 75 1.55 -1.31 -9.52
C GLN A 75 0.25 -2.10 -9.67
N PHE A 76 -0.17 -2.73 -8.58
CA PHE A 76 -1.33 -3.62 -8.54
C PHE A 76 -2.52 -2.90 -7.93
N ILE A 77 -3.50 -2.57 -8.77
CA ILE A 77 -4.77 -1.98 -8.36
C ILE A 77 -5.84 -3.08 -8.33
N SER A 78 -6.62 -3.13 -7.25
CA SER A 78 -7.56 -4.23 -7.00
C SER A 78 -8.56 -4.49 -8.13
N GLU A 79 -9.10 -3.43 -8.75
CA GLU A 79 -10.03 -3.57 -9.88
C GLU A 79 -9.37 -4.30 -11.07
N LYS A 80 -8.17 -3.87 -11.45
CA LYS A 80 -7.39 -4.50 -12.53
C LYS A 80 -6.93 -5.92 -12.16
N LEU A 81 -6.66 -6.18 -10.89
CA LEU A 81 -6.28 -7.49 -10.38
C LEU A 81 -7.47 -8.47 -10.28
N GLY A 82 -8.70 -7.96 -10.28
CA GLY A 82 -9.91 -8.75 -10.00
C GLY A 82 -9.87 -9.39 -8.61
N ASP A 83 -9.21 -8.75 -7.66
CA ASP A 83 -9.06 -9.20 -6.27
C ASP A 83 -8.68 -8.00 -5.40
N ALA A 84 -9.05 -8.05 -4.13
CA ALA A 84 -8.81 -6.95 -3.21
C ALA A 84 -8.31 -7.45 -1.86
N LYS A 85 -7.52 -6.62 -1.19
CA LYS A 85 -7.27 -6.77 0.25
C LYS A 85 -8.62 -6.66 1.00
N PRO A 86 -8.90 -7.45 2.05
CA PRO A 86 -8.01 -8.30 2.83
C PRO A 86 -7.83 -9.73 2.28
N SER A 87 -8.23 -10.05 1.05
CA SER A 87 -8.11 -11.42 0.57
C SER A 87 -6.65 -11.86 0.46
N VAL A 88 -6.30 -12.99 1.08
CA VAL A 88 -4.96 -13.61 0.94
C VAL A 88 -4.66 -13.94 -0.53
N SER A 89 -5.68 -14.22 -1.34
CA SER A 89 -5.49 -14.50 -2.78
C SER A 89 -4.96 -13.30 -3.56
N CYS A 90 -5.27 -12.07 -3.14
CA CYS A 90 -4.73 -10.85 -3.73
C CYS A 90 -3.20 -10.84 -3.68
N PHE A 91 -2.62 -11.07 -2.50
CA PHE A 91 -1.18 -11.17 -2.28
C PHE A 91 -0.55 -12.33 -3.06
N ARG A 92 -1.20 -13.50 -3.07
CA ARG A 92 -0.72 -14.67 -3.82
C ARG A 92 -0.73 -14.43 -5.34
N LYS A 93 -1.72 -13.71 -5.87
CA LYS A 93 -1.77 -13.31 -7.29
C LYS A 93 -0.61 -12.38 -7.64
N VAL A 94 -0.23 -11.48 -6.73
CA VAL A 94 0.94 -10.62 -6.90
C VAL A 94 2.21 -11.47 -6.89
N SER A 95 2.41 -12.37 -5.92
CA SER A 95 3.57 -13.26 -5.87
C SER A 95 3.78 -14.06 -7.15
N LYS A 96 2.71 -14.55 -7.77
CA LYS A 96 2.78 -15.31 -9.04
C LYS A 96 3.24 -14.49 -10.24
N GLN A 97 3.14 -13.16 -10.18
CA GLN A 97 3.58 -12.27 -11.26
C GLN A 97 5.03 -11.79 -11.06
N LEU A 98 5.60 -11.99 -9.88
CA LEU A 98 6.97 -11.59 -9.58
C LEU A 98 7.98 -12.54 -10.23
N PRO A 99 9.20 -12.07 -10.55
CA PRO A 99 10.27 -12.93 -11.03
C PRO A 99 10.58 -14.06 -10.04
N GLU A 100 10.83 -15.27 -10.54
CA GLU A 100 11.09 -16.47 -9.71
C GLU A 100 12.25 -16.32 -8.72
N LYS A 101 13.22 -15.45 -9.02
CA LYS A 101 14.34 -15.12 -8.12
C LYS A 101 13.91 -14.40 -6.83
N ILE A 102 12.68 -13.87 -6.77
CA ILE A 102 12.16 -13.19 -5.58
C ILE A 102 11.63 -14.26 -4.62
N THR A 103 12.45 -14.61 -3.63
CA THR A 103 12.12 -15.63 -2.62
C THR A 103 11.61 -15.04 -1.30
N LYS A 104 11.76 -13.73 -1.10
CA LYS A 104 11.36 -13.03 0.12
C LYS A 104 10.74 -11.68 -0.22
N ILE A 105 9.59 -11.38 0.38
CA ILE A 105 8.84 -10.14 0.15
C ILE A 105 8.58 -9.48 1.49
N TYR A 106 9.05 -8.23 1.63
CA TYR A 106 8.67 -7.36 2.73
C TYR A 106 7.49 -6.51 2.31
N TYR A 107 6.51 -6.34 3.20
CA TYR A 107 5.30 -5.60 2.90
C TYR A 107 5.04 -4.53 3.96
N LEU A 108 5.09 -3.27 3.56
CA LEU A 108 4.72 -2.15 4.42
C LEU A 108 3.27 -1.79 4.16
N GLY A 109 2.44 -1.83 5.21
CA GLY A 109 1.04 -1.43 5.14
C GLY A 109 0.54 -0.90 6.47
N ASP A 110 -0.49 -0.06 6.42
CA ASP A 110 -1.03 0.69 7.56
C ASP A 110 -2.25 0.00 8.19
N SER A 111 -2.98 -0.83 7.43
CA SER A 111 -4.15 -1.55 7.94
C SER A 111 -3.77 -2.93 8.51
N TYR A 112 -3.96 -3.15 9.80
CA TYR A 112 -3.71 -4.47 10.39
C TYR A 112 -4.52 -5.59 9.71
N GLN A 113 -5.82 -5.35 9.50
CA GLN A 113 -6.75 -6.33 8.92
C GLN A 113 -6.58 -6.48 7.39
N ASN A 114 -6.36 -5.38 6.67
CA ASN A 114 -6.28 -5.43 5.21
C ASN A 114 -4.88 -5.71 4.67
N ASP A 115 -3.84 -5.37 5.42
CA ASP A 115 -2.45 -5.42 4.97
C ASP A 115 -1.65 -6.48 5.73
N VAL A 116 -1.61 -6.38 7.07
CA VAL A 116 -0.68 -7.16 7.89
C VAL A 116 -1.07 -8.64 7.95
N ILE A 117 -2.29 -8.95 8.38
CA ILE A 117 -2.77 -10.34 8.50
C ILE A 117 -2.68 -11.08 7.15
N PRO A 118 -3.28 -10.57 6.05
CA PRO A 118 -3.34 -11.35 4.82
C PRO A 118 -2.01 -11.47 4.09
N SER A 119 -1.11 -10.48 4.18
CA SER A 119 0.24 -10.61 3.63
C SER A 119 1.04 -11.67 4.38
N ARG A 120 0.93 -11.75 5.72
CA ARG A 120 1.53 -12.83 6.52
C ARG A 120 1.02 -14.20 6.10
N LEU A 121 -0.29 -14.36 5.94
CA LEU A 121 -0.92 -15.62 5.48
C LEU A 121 -0.56 -15.98 4.03
N ALA A 122 -0.11 -15.01 3.24
CA ALA A 122 0.44 -15.22 1.91
C ALA A 122 1.94 -15.59 1.93
N GLY A 123 2.56 -15.66 3.10
CA GLY A 123 3.98 -15.99 3.27
C GLY A 123 4.92 -14.79 3.15
N TRP A 124 4.40 -13.56 3.22
CA TRP A 124 5.21 -12.34 3.17
C TRP A 124 5.66 -11.93 4.58
N CYS A 125 6.63 -11.04 4.66
CA CYS A 125 7.12 -10.45 5.90
C CYS A 125 6.48 -9.05 6.10
N PRO A 126 5.33 -8.94 6.77
CA PRO A 126 4.71 -7.64 7.00
C PRO A 126 5.52 -6.78 7.97
N ILE A 127 5.50 -5.47 7.71
CA ILE A 127 5.90 -4.41 8.62
C ILE A 127 4.67 -3.50 8.74
N TRP A 128 4.16 -3.35 9.95
CA TRP A 128 2.96 -2.56 10.20
C TRP A 128 3.32 -1.09 10.42
N LEU A 129 2.83 -0.21 9.55
CA LEU A 129 2.90 1.24 9.77
C LEU A 129 1.75 1.65 10.70
N ASN A 130 2.00 1.55 12.01
CA ASN A 130 1.04 1.79 13.06
C ASN A 130 1.18 3.22 13.61
N HIS A 131 0.62 4.20 12.90
CA HIS A 131 0.63 5.60 13.36
C HIS A 131 -0.21 5.83 14.63
N PHE A 132 -1.20 4.97 14.90
CA PHE A 132 -2.21 5.21 15.94
C PHE A 132 -1.94 4.47 17.26
N VAL A 133 -0.83 3.71 17.34
CA VAL A 133 -0.38 3.02 18.56
C VAL A 133 -1.43 2.04 19.09
N ASP A 134 -2.02 1.26 18.19
CA ASP A 134 -2.85 0.12 18.57
C ASP A 134 -1.94 -1.03 19.03
N ASP A 135 -2.09 -1.48 20.27
CA ASP A 135 -1.21 -2.48 20.93
C ASP A 135 -1.61 -3.94 20.64
N GLU A 136 -2.35 -4.18 19.56
CA GLU A 136 -3.00 -5.46 19.29
C GLU A 136 -2.05 -6.58 18.79
N ALA A 137 -0.78 -6.28 18.47
CA ALA A 137 0.08 -7.25 17.78
C ALA A 137 1.58 -7.17 18.11
N ALA A 138 1.96 -7.59 19.32
CA ALA A 138 3.37 -7.63 19.77
C ALA A 138 4.33 -8.46 18.89
N GLU A 139 3.81 -9.40 18.08
CA GLU A 139 4.62 -10.31 17.25
C GLU A 139 4.94 -9.78 15.84
N ILE A 140 4.42 -8.62 15.45
CA ILE A 140 4.65 -8.02 14.13
C ILE A 140 5.63 -6.85 14.28
N LEU A 141 6.60 -6.76 13.37
CA LEU A 141 7.47 -5.58 13.27
C LEU A 141 6.60 -4.37 12.95
N GLN A 142 6.69 -3.33 13.79
CA GLN A 142 5.88 -2.13 13.63
C GLN A 142 6.74 -0.87 13.62
N ALA A 143 6.31 0.10 12.83
CA ALA A 143 6.84 1.46 12.76
C ALA A 143 5.72 2.43 13.11
N LYS A 144 6.01 3.43 13.94
CA LYS A 144 5.07 4.51 14.28
C LYS A 144 5.20 5.71 13.35
N THR A 145 6.33 5.81 12.64
CA THR A 145 6.66 6.92 11.75
C THR A 145 7.27 6.41 10.44
N ASP A 146 7.25 7.24 9.42
CA ASP A 146 7.86 6.92 8.12
C ASP A 146 9.38 6.69 8.24
N ASN A 147 10.05 7.43 9.12
CA ASN A 147 11.48 7.26 9.39
C ASN A 147 11.79 5.89 10.03
N GLU A 148 10.97 5.46 10.99
CA GLU A 148 11.09 4.13 11.59
C GLU A 148 10.82 3.04 10.55
N ALA A 149 9.80 3.22 9.71
CA ALA A 149 9.46 2.26 8.65
C ALA A 149 10.62 2.09 7.66
N ALA A 150 11.20 3.20 7.20
CA ALA A 150 12.36 3.18 6.32
C ALA A 150 13.55 2.49 6.98
N THR A 151 13.85 2.82 8.25
CA THR A 151 14.95 2.21 9.00
C THR A 151 14.75 0.70 9.16
N LEU A 152 13.53 0.26 9.49
CA LEU A 152 13.20 -1.15 9.65
C LEU A 152 13.34 -1.91 8.35
N ILE A 153 12.81 -1.39 7.23
CA ILE A 153 12.93 -2.02 5.92
C ILE A 153 14.41 -2.21 5.55
N LEU A 154 15.22 -1.16 5.68
CA LEU A 154 16.66 -1.25 5.37
C LEU A 154 17.38 -2.25 6.29
N SER A 155 17.08 -2.23 7.59
CA SER A 155 17.60 -3.21 8.57
C SER A 155 17.28 -4.65 8.17
N GLN A 156 16.03 -4.93 7.80
CA GLN A 156 15.60 -6.28 7.42
C GLN A 156 16.28 -6.76 6.12
N LEU A 157 16.45 -5.85 5.15
CA LEU A 157 17.13 -6.15 3.89
C LEU A 157 18.62 -6.43 4.10
N LEU A 158 19.29 -5.70 4.99
CA LEU A 158 20.69 -5.93 5.32
C LEU A 158 20.94 -7.26 6.06
N ARG A 159 19.99 -7.69 6.90
CA ARG A 159 20.05 -8.98 7.64
C ARG A 159 19.74 -10.19 6.76
N SER A 160 19.12 -9.99 5.60
CA SER A 160 18.67 -11.07 4.71
C SER A 160 19.65 -11.37 3.58
N LYS A 161 20.83 -10.74 3.59
CA LYS A 161 21.93 -11.05 2.68
C LYS A 161 22.78 -12.21 3.19
#